data_AF-A0A946ZCZ7-F1
#
_entry.id   AF-A0A946ZCZ7-F1
#
_cell.length_a   1.000
_cell.length_b   1.000
_cell.length_c   1.000
_cell.angle_alpha   90.00
_cell.angle_beta   90.00
_cell.angle_gamma   90.00
#
_symmetry.space_group_name_H-M   'P 1'
#
loop_
_entity.id
_entity.type
_entity.pdbx_description
1 polymer ?
#
loop_
_entity_poly.entity_id
_entity_poly.type
_entity_poly.pdbx_seq_one_letter_code
_entity_poly.pdbx_strand_id
1 'polypeptide(L)'
;MYKNIERVIVIIAFVSVGIYIISATGIIPLPIAIARTAMFLLGPFAIIGITSIASSYTPHEDFKKIQHIGHIFIVIAFGLFTTMLVVQQSGFSFYESNKESITNAKEVFRLVNSVQLGIDISFDIFYCLGILFFSFSFLKLKGLGLLVGIIGVTTSIGLLSLNMITFPIPPAES
;
A
#
# COMPACT_ATOMS: atom_id res chain seq x y z
N MET A 1 -3.43 -14.87 -25.93
CA MET A 1 -4.24 -13.68 -25.57
C MET A 1 -3.89 -13.17 -24.16
N TYR A 2 -3.94 -14.02 -23.12
CA TYR A 2 -3.63 -13.65 -21.72
C TYR A 2 -2.27 -12.98 -21.49
N LYS A 3 -1.19 -13.48 -22.12
CA LYS A 3 0.18 -12.96 -21.97
C LYS A 3 0.35 -11.49 -22.42
N ASN A 4 -0.50 -11.03 -23.34
CA ASN A 4 -0.47 -9.63 -23.79
C ASN A 4 -1.17 -8.71 -22.78
N ILE A 5 -2.23 -9.19 -22.13
CA ILE A 5 -2.98 -8.45 -21.12
C ILE A 5 -2.12 -8.25 -19.87
N GLU A 6 -1.43 -9.29 -19.40
CA GLU A 6 -0.51 -9.19 -18.25
C GLU A 6 0.59 -8.15 -18.48
N ARG A 7 1.23 -8.15 -19.66
CA ARG A 7 2.26 -7.16 -20.01
C ARG A 7 1.70 -5.74 -19.99
N VAL A 8 0.50 -5.54 -20.52
CA VAL A 8 -0.17 -4.23 -20.50
C VAL A 8 -0.45 -3.79 -19.07
N ILE A 9 -0.97 -4.66 -18.20
CA ILE A 9 -1.23 -4.35 -16.79
C ILE A 9 0.07 -3.95 -16.08
N VAL A 10 1.16 -4.70 -16.29
CA VAL A 10 2.46 -4.39 -15.68
C VAL A 10 2.98 -3.02 -16.13
N ILE A 11 2.90 -2.73 -17.44
CA ILE A 11 3.30 -1.42 -17.97
C ILE A 11 2.46 -0.31 -17.34
N ILE A 12 1.13 -0.46 -17.30
CA ILE A 12 0.25 0.55 -16.70
C ILE A 12 0.57 0.72 -15.22
N ALA A 13 0.82 -0.36 -14.47
CA ALA A 13 1.20 -0.29 -13.06
C ALA A 13 2.49 0.50 -12.83
N PHE A 14 3.54 0.22 -13.62
CA PHE A 14 4.80 0.98 -13.54
C PHE A 14 4.61 2.45 -13.92
N VAL A 15 3.80 2.72 -14.95
CA VAL A 15 3.45 4.09 -15.34
C VAL A 15 2.68 4.79 -14.21
N SER A 16 1.73 4.13 -13.55
CA SER A 16 0.99 4.71 -12.42
C SER A 16 1.91 5.01 -11.23
N VAL A 17 2.85 4.13 -10.90
CA VAL A 17 3.88 4.39 -9.87
C VAL A 17 4.76 5.57 -10.26
N GLY A 18 5.20 5.63 -11.53
CA GLY A 18 5.98 6.75 -12.04
C GLY A 18 5.24 8.09 -11.94
N ILE A 19 3.97 8.12 -12.36
CA ILE A 19 3.09 9.30 -12.24
C ILE A 19 2.94 9.71 -10.77
N TYR A 20 2.74 8.75 -9.86
CA TYR A 20 2.65 9.03 -8.43
C TYR A 20 3.93 9.67 -7.88
N ILE A 21 5.10 9.12 -8.19
CA ILE A 21 6.40 9.67 -7.73
C ILE A 21 6.63 11.07 -8.30
N ILE A 22 6.36 11.28 -9.58
CA ILE A 22 6.48 12.60 -10.22
C ILE A 22 5.52 13.60 -9.55
N SER A 23 4.28 13.19 -9.30
CA SER A 23 3.30 14.04 -8.63
C SER A 23 3.68 14.34 -7.18
N ALA A 24 4.21 13.37 -6.44
CA ALA A 24 4.58 13.52 -5.03
C ALA A 24 5.82 14.41 -4.85
N THR A 25 6.77 14.36 -5.78
CA THR A 25 7.99 15.18 -5.75
C THR A 25 7.78 16.60 -6.25
N GLY A 26 6.69 16.86 -6.99
CA GLY A 26 6.39 18.17 -7.56
C GLY A 26 7.38 18.63 -8.65
N ILE A 27 8.25 17.73 -9.12
CA ILE A 27 9.29 18.06 -10.13
C ILE A 27 8.63 18.46 -11.46
N ILE A 28 7.53 17.79 -11.82
CA ILE A 28 6.76 18.08 -13.03
C ILE A 28 5.31 18.36 -12.64
N PRO A 29 4.75 19.54 -13.00
CA PRO A 29 3.36 19.83 -12.75
C PRO A 29 2.48 18.94 -13.63
N LEU A 30 1.81 17.97 -13.01
CA LEU A 30 0.89 17.07 -13.69
C LEU A 30 -0.56 17.54 -13.55
N PRO A 31 -1.42 17.33 -14.56
CA PRO A 31 -2.85 17.55 -14.41
C PRO A 31 -3.40 16.71 -13.24
N ILE A 32 -4.14 17.36 -12.35
CA ILE A 32 -4.69 16.73 -11.13
C ILE A 32 -5.46 15.45 -11.45
N ALA A 33 -6.22 15.43 -12.55
CA ALA A 33 -6.96 14.26 -12.99
C ALA A 33 -6.04 13.05 -13.26
N ILE A 34 -4.91 13.26 -13.94
CA ILE A 34 -3.95 12.19 -14.27
C ILE A 34 -3.29 11.65 -13.00
N ALA A 35 -2.82 12.55 -12.14
CA ALA A 35 -2.20 12.17 -10.87
C ALA A 35 -3.17 11.38 -9.98
N ARG A 36 -4.43 11.85 -9.87
CA ARG A 36 -5.47 11.20 -9.06
C ARG A 36 -5.86 9.83 -9.60
N THR A 37 -6.04 9.68 -10.92
CA THR A 37 -6.32 8.37 -11.54
C THR A 37 -5.18 7.40 -11.27
N ALA A 38 -3.93 7.82 -11.45
CA ALA A 38 -2.78 6.96 -11.15
C ALA A 38 -2.74 6.53 -9.67
N MET A 39 -3.00 7.45 -8.74
CA MET A 39 -3.06 7.16 -7.30
C MET A 39 -4.12 6.11 -6.98
N PHE A 40 -5.34 6.23 -7.52
CA PHE A 40 -6.42 5.28 -7.25
C PHE A 40 -6.16 3.88 -7.82
N LEU A 41 -5.28 3.76 -8.80
CA LEU A 41 -4.92 2.47 -9.39
C LEU A 41 -3.78 1.74 -8.65
N LEU A 42 -3.04 2.41 -7.75
CA LEU A 42 -1.89 1.81 -7.08
C LEU A 42 -2.26 0.57 -6.26
N GLY A 43 -3.27 0.66 -5.40
CA GLY A 43 -3.71 -0.47 -4.58
C GLY A 43 -4.27 -1.63 -5.42
N PRO A 44 -5.19 -1.41 -6.38
CA PRO A 44 -5.65 -2.46 -7.29
C PRO A 44 -4.52 -3.15 -8.06
N PHE A 45 -3.53 -2.41 -8.57
CA PHE A 45 -2.38 -3.01 -9.24
C PHE A 45 -1.49 -3.80 -8.28
N ALA A 46 -1.31 -3.33 -7.06
CA ALA A 46 -0.59 -4.08 -6.04
C ALA A 46 -1.30 -5.40 -5.67
N ILE A 47 -2.65 -5.38 -5.57
CA ILE A 47 -3.48 -6.59 -5.38
C ILE A 47 -3.29 -7.58 -6.54
N ILE A 48 -3.33 -7.09 -7.78
CA ILE A 48 -3.09 -7.94 -8.96
C ILE A 48 -1.67 -8.51 -8.92
N GLY A 49 -0.67 -7.69 -8.58
CA GLY A 49 0.72 -8.09 -8.46
C GLY A 49 0.93 -9.20 -7.44
N ILE A 50 0.44 -9.02 -6.21
CA ILE A 50 0.59 -10.06 -5.17
C ILE A 50 -0.18 -11.34 -5.51
N THR A 51 -1.37 -11.22 -6.11
CA THR A 51 -2.17 -12.38 -6.53
C THR A 51 -1.49 -13.15 -7.66
N SER A 52 -0.82 -12.45 -8.57
CA SER A 52 -0.02 -13.05 -9.64
C SER A 52 1.19 -13.81 -9.07
N ILE A 53 1.86 -13.25 -8.05
CA ILE A 53 2.97 -13.93 -7.36
C ILE A 53 2.44 -15.17 -6.62
N ALA A 54 1.35 -15.03 -5.86
CA ALA A 54 0.76 -16.11 -5.08
C ALA A 54 0.31 -17.30 -5.95
N SER A 55 -0.20 -17.03 -7.15
CA SER A 55 -0.63 -18.07 -8.11
C SER A 55 0.53 -18.68 -8.91
N SER A 56 1.57 -17.89 -9.20
CA SER A 56 2.74 -18.37 -9.96
C SER A 56 3.71 -19.21 -9.11
N TYR A 57 3.66 -19.05 -7.78
CA TYR A 57 4.53 -19.74 -6.85
C TYR A 57 3.75 -20.74 -5.99
N THR A 58 4.13 -22.02 -6.07
CA THR A 58 3.59 -23.08 -5.21
C THR A 58 4.55 -23.36 -4.05
N PRO A 59 4.17 -23.04 -2.79
CA PRO A 59 5.00 -23.33 -1.64
C PRO A 59 4.95 -24.81 -1.26
N HIS A 60 5.87 -25.21 -0.38
CA HIS A 60 5.83 -26.50 0.30
C HIS A 60 4.48 -26.70 1.01
N GLU A 61 3.96 -27.94 1.07
CA GLU A 61 2.62 -28.25 1.60
C GLU A 61 2.32 -27.60 2.96
N ASP A 62 3.25 -27.72 3.91
CA ASP A 62 3.14 -27.12 5.25
C ASP A 62 2.89 -25.60 5.25
N PHE A 63 3.28 -24.89 4.17
CA PHE A 63 3.23 -23.42 4.09
C PHE A 63 2.12 -22.90 3.19
N LYS A 64 1.36 -23.76 2.48
CA LYS A 64 0.25 -23.31 1.60
C LYS A 64 -0.79 -22.50 2.36
N LYS A 65 -1.19 -22.96 3.55
CA LYS A 65 -2.15 -22.24 4.40
C LYS A 65 -1.59 -20.89 4.88
N ILE A 66 -0.31 -20.86 5.26
CA ILE A 66 0.36 -19.64 5.72
C ILE A 66 0.45 -18.61 4.58
N GLN A 67 0.84 -19.05 3.38
CA GLN A 67 0.85 -18.20 2.19
C GLN A 67 -0.53 -17.63 1.89
N HIS A 68 -1.58 -18.45 1.96
CA HIS A 68 -2.95 -18.02 1.68
C HIS A 68 -3.44 -16.95 2.68
N ILE A 69 -3.19 -17.14 3.98
CA ILE A 69 -3.50 -16.14 5.00
C ILE A 69 -2.72 -14.84 4.75
N GLY A 70 -1.41 -14.95 4.46
CA GLY A 70 -0.57 -13.81 4.13
C GLY A 70 -1.08 -13.04 2.91
N HIS A 71 -1.47 -13.76 1.85
CA HIS A 71 -2.05 -13.18 0.64
C HIS A 71 -3.34 -12.40 0.94
N ILE A 72 -4.27 -12.98 1.70
CA ILE A 72 -5.52 -12.29 2.09
C ILE A 72 -5.21 -11.00 2.85
N PHE A 73 -4.28 -11.05 3.81
CA PHE A 73 -3.91 -9.88 4.60
C PHE A 73 -3.27 -8.78 3.74
N ILE A 74 -2.42 -9.13 2.78
CA ILE A 74 -1.85 -8.15 1.84
C ILE A 74 -2.94 -7.55 0.94
N VAL A 75 -3.93 -8.35 0.50
CA VAL A 75 -5.06 -7.85 -0.28
C VAL A 75 -5.88 -6.84 0.53
N ILE A 76 -6.17 -7.16 1.80
CA ILE A 76 -6.84 -6.24 2.73
C ILE A 76 -6.02 -4.96 2.90
N ALA A 77 -4.71 -5.09 3.12
CA ALA A 77 -3.81 -3.95 3.26
C ALA A 77 -3.86 -3.04 2.03
N PHE A 78 -3.74 -3.56 0.81
CA PHE A 78 -3.83 -2.71 -0.38
C PHE A 78 -5.24 -2.14 -0.63
N GLY A 79 -6.29 -2.78 -0.13
CA GLY A 79 -7.63 -2.19 -0.05
C GLY A 79 -7.68 -0.99 0.91
N LEU A 80 -7.07 -1.10 2.09
CA LEU A 80 -6.93 0.00 3.05
C LEU A 80 -6.07 1.13 2.47
N PHE A 81 -4.97 0.81 1.80
CA PHE A 81 -4.12 1.79 1.11
C PHE A 81 -4.92 2.59 0.07
N THR A 82 -5.71 1.92 -0.76
CA THR A 82 -6.61 2.59 -1.73
C THR A 82 -7.59 3.50 -1.01
N THR A 83 -8.17 3.03 0.10
CA THR A 83 -9.11 3.80 0.92
C THR A 83 -8.46 5.06 1.48
N MET A 84 -7.23 4.96 1.99
CA MET A 84 -6.45 6.10 2.47
C MET A 84 -6.25 7.16 1.38
N LEU A 85 -5.83 6.75 0.17
CA LEU A 85 -5.64 7.66 -0.96
C LEU A 85 -6.95 8.36 -1.36
N VAL A 86 -8.08 7.65 -1.32
CA VAL A 86 -9.41 8.23 -1.58
C VAL A 86 -9.79 9.25 -0.51
N VAL A 87 -9.57 8.95 0.77
CA VAL A 87 -9.83 9.87 1.88
C VAL A 87 -8.97 11.13 1.75
N GLN A 88 -7.67 10.99 1.47
CA GLN A 88 -6.75 12.11 1.24
C GLN A 88 -7.21 13.00 0.09
N GLN A 89 -7.52 12.42 -1.07
CA GLN A 89 -7.96 13.17 -2.25
C GLN A 89 -9.32 13.86 -2.02
N SER A 90 -10.22 13.22 -1.29
CA SER A 90 -11.51 13.81 -0.91
C SER A 90 -11.32 15.00 0.04
N GLY A 91 -10.42 14.88 1.03
CA GLY A 91 -10.05 15.96 1.94
C GLY A 91 -9.47 17.17 1.20
N PHE A 92 -8.52 16.96 0.29
CA PHE A 92 -7.95 18.04 -0.52
C PHE A 92 -8.99 18.71 -1.43
N SER A 93 -9.85 17.91 -2.08
CA SER A 93 -10.91 18.45 -2.93
C SER A 93 -11.93 19.27 -2.15
N PHE A 94 -12.28 18.83 -0.94
CA PHE A 94 -13.17 19.57 -0.05
C PHE A 94 -12.55 20.89 0.40
N TYR A 95 -11.29 20.87 0.83
CA TYR A 95 -10.57 22.07 1.24
C TYR A 95 -10.48 23.11 0.12
N GLU A 96 -10.03 22.73 -1.07
CA GLU A 96 -9.90 23.66 -2.20
C GLU A 96 -11.24 24.30 -2.60
N SER A 97 -12.34 23.54 -2.53
CA SER A 97 -13.68 24.04 -2.88
C SER A 97 -14.25 25.01 -1.84
N ASN A 98 -13.75 24.99 -0.60
CA ASN A 98 -14.31 25.73 0.53
C ASN A 98 -13.28 26.64 1.22
N LYS A 99 -12.10 26.84 0.65
CA LYS A 99 -10.98 27.53 1.29
C LYS A 99 -11.29 28.95 1.76
N GLU A 100 -12.21 29.64 1.09
CA GLU A 100 -12.64 30.99 1.47
C GLU A 100 -13.66 31.00 2.61
N SER A 101 -14.39 29.90 2.82
CA SER A 101 -15.44 29.76 3.85
C SER A 101 -14.96 29.05 5.11
N ILE A 102 -13.85 28.30 5.03
CA ILE A 102 -13.27 27.58 6.16
C ILE A 102 -12.44 28.55 7.02
N THR A 103 -13.00 28.99 8.14
CA THR A 103 -12.31 29.82 9.15
C THR A 103 -11.29 29.03 9.98
N ASN A 104 -11.45 27.71 10.09
CA ASN A 104 -10.54 26.85 10.87
C ASN A 104 -10.04 25.64 10.08
N ALA A 105 -9.24 25.91 9.05
CA ALA A 105 -8.66 24.87 8.19
C ALA A 105 -7.86 23.84 9.00
N LYS A 106 -7.20 24.28 10.09
CA LYS A 106 -6.40 23.43 10.96
C LYS A 106 -7.22 22.33 11.62
N GLU A 107 -8.44 22.61 12.07
CA GLU A 107 -9.32 21.60 12.67
C GLU A 107 -9.82 20.59 11.64
N VAL A 108 -10.15 21.05 10.42
CA VAL A 108 -10.54 20.17 9.31
C VAL A 108 -9.40 19.21 8.95
N PHE A 109 -8.18 19.73 8.83
CA PHE A 109 -7.00 18.90 8.55
C PHE A 109 -6.70 17.94 9.71
N ARG A 110 -6.84 18.38 10.96
CA ARG A 110 -6.69 17.48 12.13
C ARG A 110 -7.66 16.31 12.09
N LEU A 111 -8.95 16.56 11.83
CA LEU A 111 -9.95 15.50 11.73
C LEU A 111 -9.61 14.50 10.61
N VAL A 112 -9.28 15.01 9.42
CA VAL A 112 -8.90 14.16 8.28
C VAL A 112 -7.64 13.35 8.60
N ASN A 113 -6.65 13.96 9.25
CA ASN A 113 -5.43 13.27 9.67
C ASN A 113 -5.70 12.20 10.75
N SER A 114 -6.65 12.42 11.67
CA SER A 114 -7.04 11.39 12.64
C SER A 114 -7.67 10.17 11.97
N VAL A 115 -8.50 10.37 10.94
CA VAL A 115 -9.06 9.27 10.14
C VAL A 115 -7.94 8.54 9.40
N GLN A 116 -7.02 9.28 8.77
CA GLN A 116 -5.86 8.69 8.08
C GLN A 116 -5.00 7.89 9.03
N LEU A 117 -4.73 8.39 10.24
CA LEU A 117 -3.95 7.67 11.26
C LEU A 117 -4.56 6.31 11.59
N GLY A 118 -5.88 6.23 11.76
CA GLY A 118 -6.56 4.96 12.01
C GLY A 118 -6.47 3.97 10.83
N ILE A 119 -6.50 4.50 9.59
CA ILE A 119 -6.31 3.69 8.38
C ILE A 119 -4.85 3.23 8.26
N ASP A 120 -3.87 4.09 8.57
CA ASP A 120 -2.44 3.77 8.54
C ASP A 120 -2.09 2.65 9.54
N ILE A 121 -2.58 2.74 10.78
CA ILE A 121 -2.42 1.65 11.77
C ILE A 121 -2.95 0.32 11.23
N SER A 122 -4.16 0.37 10.68
CA SER A 122 -4.81 -0.83 10.14
C SER A 122 -4.01 -1.37 8.96
N PHE A 123 -3.59 -0.49 8.04
CA PHE A 123 -2.75 -0.83 6.91
C PHE A 123 -1.46 -1.51 7.36
N ASP A 124 -0.74 -0.93 8.30
CA ASP A 124 0.54 -1.44 8.77
C ASP A 124 0.43 -2.81 9.42
N ILE A 125 -0.60 -3.04 10.23
CA ILE A 125 -0.85 -4.35 10.86
C ILE A 125 -1.11 -5.41 9.79
N PHE A 126 -2.05 -5.15 8.87
CA PHE A 126 -2.39 -6.11 7.82
C PHE A 126 -1.23 -6.30 6.84
N TYR A 127 -0.53 -5.24 6.47
CA TYR A 127 0.61 -5.29 5.56
C TYR A 127 1.76 -6.07 6.18
N CYS A 128 2.16 -5.75 7.41
CA CYS A 128 3.29 -6.43 8.06
C CYS A 128 2.98 -7.89 8.34
N LEU A 129 1.81 -8.22 8.89
CA LEU A 129 1.43 -9.63 9.11
C LEU A 129 1.26 -10.38 7.79
N GLY A 130 0.70 -9.72 6.78
CA GLY A 130 0.54 -10.26 5.44
C GLY A 130 1.89 -10.61 4.81
N ILE A 131 2.83 -9.66 4.78
CA ILE A 131 4.19 -9.87 4.28
C ILE A 131 4.93 -10.91 5.12
N LEU A 132 4.78 -10.90 6.45
CA LEU A 132 5.41 -11.88 7.33
C LEU A 132 5.00 -13.30 6.95
N PHE A 133 3.70 -13.59 6.91
CA PHE A 133 3.20 -14.93 6.56
C PHE A 133 3.49 -15.29 5.10
N PHE A 134 3.30 -14.34 4.18
CA PHE A 134 3.58 -14.59 2.76
C PHE A 134 5.06 -14.92 2.56
N SER A 135 5.97 -14.17 3.17
CA SER A 135 7.43 -14.37 3.08
C SER A 135 7.90 -15.63 3.78
N PHE A 136 7.24 -16.02 4.88
CA PHE A 136 7.53 -17.28 5.58
C PHE A 136 7.38 -18.48 4.65
N SER A 137 6.43 -18.42 3.70
CA SER A 137 6.22 -19.47 2.71
C SER A 137 7.38 -19.65 1.72
N PHE A 138 8.30 -18.68 1.62
CA PHE A 138 9.48 -18.74 0.76
C PHE A 138 10.73 -19.30 1.47
N LEU A 139 10.72 -19.44 2.80
CA LEU A 139 11.91 -19.84 3.57
C LEU A 139 12.41 -21.26 3.29
N LYS A 140 11.54 -22.15 2.81
CA LYS A 140 11.94 -23.51 2.39
C LYS A 140 12.46 -23.59 0.95
N LEU A 141 12.46 -22.48 0.20
CA LEU A 141 13.00 -22.45 -1.15
C LEU A 141 14.53 -22.34 -1.14
N LYS A 142 15.14 -22.67 -2.27
CA LYS A 142 16.58 -22.45 -2.52
C LYS A 142 16.78 -21.19 -3.35
N GLY A 143 17.97 -20.58 -3.24
CA GLY A 143 18.37 -19.43 -4.04
C GLY A 143 17.54 -18.17 -3.76
N LEU A 144 17.00 -17.55 -4.81
CA LEU A 144 16.29 -16.27 -4.72
C LEU A 144 15.07 -16.32 -3.79
N GLY A 145 14.37 -17.47 -3.72
CA GLY A 145 13.22 -17.64 -2.83
C GLY A 145 13.59 -17.48 -1.35
N LEU A 146 14.70 -18.11 -0.92
CA LEU A 146 15.18 -17.97 0.46
C LEU A 146 15.51 -16.51 0.80
N LEU A 147 16.19 -15.82 -0.13
CA LEU A 147 16.55 -14.41 0.04
C LEU A 147 15.29 -13.53 0.21
N VAL A 148 14.30 -13.70 -0.67
CA VAL A 148 13.01 -13.00 -0.58
C VAL A 148 12.32 -13.30 0.75
N GLY A 149 12.32 -14.57 1.19
CA GLY A 149 11.74 -14.96 2.46
C GLY A 149 12.41 -14.30 3.66
N ILE A 150 13.75 -14.33 3.74
CA ILE A 150 14.52 -13.72 4.84
C ILE A 150 14.30 -12.20 4.88
N ILE A 151 14.40 -11.52 3.73
CA ILE A 151 14.19 -10.07 3.64
C ILE A 151 12.77 -9.72 4.07
N GLY A 152 11.76 -10.43 3.54
CA GLY A 152 10.36 -10.15 3.85
C GLY A 152 10.02 -10.38 5.33
N VAL A 153 10.53 -11.44 5.94
CA VAL A 153 10.38 -11.70 7.39
C VAL A 153 11.07 -10.61 8.22
N THR A 154 12.31 -10.28 7.90
CA THR A 154 13.08 -9.28 8.66
C THR A 154 12.45 -7.90 8.56
N THR A 155 12.03 -7.50 7.36
CA THR A 155 11.38 -6.20 7.13
C THR A 155 10.01 -6.11 7.78
N SER A 156 9.18 -7.15 7.70
CA SER A 156 7.87 -7.15 8.36
C SER A 156 7.95 -7.10 9.88
N ILE A 157 8.87 -7.85 10.50
CA ILE A 157 9.10 -7.77 11.95
C ILE A 157 9.60 -6.38 12.32
N GLY A 158 10.62 -5.87 11.60
CA GLY A 158 11.19 -4.55 11.85
C GLY A 158 10.16 -3.43 11.74
N LEU A 159 9.37 -3.40 10.67
CA LEU A 159 8.33 -2.40 10.45
C LEU A 159 7.21 -2.51 11.49
N LEU A 160 6.76 -3.72 11.83
CA LEU A 160 5.73 -3.89 12.84
C LEU A 160 6.21 -3.43 14.22
N SER A 161 7.44 -3.77 14.60
CA SER A 161 8.04 -3.31 15.85
C SER A 161 8.18 -1.79 15.88
N LEU A 162 8.65 -1.17 14.80
CA LEU A 162 8.76 0.29 14.70
C LEU A 162 7.38 0.93 14.86
N ASN A 163 6.37 0.45 14.14
CA ASN A 163 5.01 0.95 14.23
C ASN A 163 4.45 0.85 15.66
N MET A 164 4.62 -0.28 16.34
CA MET A 164 4.15 -0.44 17.73
C MET A 164 4.86 0.48 18.73
N ILE A 165 6.09 0.91 18.45
CA ILE A 165 6.83 1.86 19.30
C ILE A 165 6.41 3.30 19.01
N THR A 166 6.15 3.65 17.75
CA THR A 166 5.82 5.03 17.35
C THR A 166 4.35 5.37 17.56
N PHE A 167 3.43 4.39 17.48
CA PHE A 167 2.02 4.63 17.79
C PHE A 167 1.81 4.90 19.30
N PRO A 168 0.83 5.77 19.68
CA PRO A 168 -0.16 6.42 18.83
C PRO A 168 0.22 7.83 18.34
N ILE A 169 1.50 8.22 18.39
CA ILE A 169 1.92 9.62 18.17
C ILE A 169 1.94 9.92 16.65
N PRO A 170 1.11 10.85 16.14
CA PRO A 170 1.17 11.24 14.74
C PRO A 170 2.47 12.02 14.47
N PRO A 171 3.18 11.79 13.35
CA PRO A 171 4.42 12.51 13.02
C PRO A 171 4.22 14.03 12.88
N ALA A 172 2.99 14.46 12.57
CA ALA A 172 2.65 15.88 12.45
C ALA A 172 2.49 16.60 13.80
N GLU A 173 2.52 15.86 14.92
CA GLU A 173 2.38 16.40 16.28
C GLU A 173 3.62 16.19 17.16
N SER A 174 4.68 15.57 16.63
CA SER A 174 5.99 15.41 17.30
C SER A 174 6.96 16.55 17.01
#